data_AF-A0A370LI59-F1
#
_entry.id   AF-A0A370LI59-F1
#
_cell.length_a   1.000
_cell.length_b   1.000
_cell.length_c   1.000
_cell.angle_alpha   90.00
_cell.angle_beta   90.00
_cell.angle_gamma   90.00
#
_symmetry.space_group_name_H-M   'P 1'
#
loop_
_entity.id
_entity.type
_entity.pdbx_description
1 polymer ?
#
loop_
_entity_poly.entity_id
_entity_poly.type
_entity_poly.pdbx_seq_one_letter_code
_entity_poly.pdbx_strand_id
1 'polypeptide(L)'
;MEESFFESDIFIVGYYVLTVGASLLLIKDTKKRLSDLKQGLRSIKYAPFAFGIVIVYAILLFDFLDTIPFLNWSWLGYNIAFGPFAEQGIWGIIPFIPLLVYMFIHINYVEEFYFRKSKKMVLVWALIHIAMGIKVHTALFLIPIGFLFKYVYDKKGINHSYAMHFATNIMIVMSLFLTFVS
;
A
#
# COMPACT_ATOMS: atom_id res chain seq x y z
N MET A 1 0.28 21.96 23.55
CA MET A 1 0.45 22.28 22.11
C MET A 1 -0.93 22.14 21.50
N GLU A 2 -1.44 23.16 20.84
CA GLU A 2 -2.63 23.00 20.00
C GLU A 2 -2.26 22.02 18.89
N GLU A 3 -2.95 20.88 18.81
CA GLU A 3 -2.81 19.98 17.66
C GLU A 3 -3.16 20.76 16.40
N SER A 4 -2.29 20.72 15.39
CA SER A 4 -2.63 21.33 14.12
C SER A 4 -3.87 20.63 13.56
N PHE A 5 -4.77 21.36 12.89
CA PHE A 5 -6.01 20.79 12.36
C PHE A 5 -5.78 19.51 11.54
N PHE A 6 -4.67 19.45 10.81
CA PHE A 6 -4.26 18.31 9.97
C PHE A 6 -3.78 17.09 10.77
N GLU A 7 -3.47 17.25 12.05
CA GLU A 7 -3.08 16.17 12.97
C GLU A 7 -4.23 15.75 13.88
N SER A 8 -5.37 16.46 13.84
CA SER A 8 -6.52 16.12 14.69
C SER A 8 -7.18 14.79 14.29
N ASP A 9 -7.67 14.04 15.28
CA ASP A 9 -8.43 12.80 15.09
C ASP A 9 -9.56 12.94 14.06
N ILE A 10 -10.26 14.08 14.08
CA ILE A 10 -11.37 14.38 13.18
C ILE A 10 -10.88 14.44 11.73
N PHE A 11 -9.73 15.07 11.47
CA PHE A 11 -9.15 15.14 10.14
C PHE A 11 -8.67 13.77 9.68
N ILE A 12 -7.98 13.00 10.53
CA ILE A 12 -7.47 11.67 10.21
C ILE A 12 -8.63 10.70 9.90
N VAL A 13 -9.65 10.66 10.76
CA VAL A 13 -10.85 9.83 10.55
C VAL A 13 -11.60 10.29 9.30
N GLY A 14 -11.78 11.58 9.09
CA GLY A 14 -12.44 12.12 7.90
C GLY A 14 -11.71 11.74 6.61
N TYR A 15 -10.39 11.91 6.57
CA TYR A 15 -9.56 11.53 5.42
C TYR A 15 -9.58 10.02 5.17
N TYR A 16 -9.52 9.21 6.23
CA TYR A 16 -9.65 7.76 6.16
C TYR A 16 -11.01 7.36 5.57
N VAL A 17 -12.11 7.92 6.10
CA VAL A 17 -13.48 7.66 5.59
C VAL A 17 -13.63 8.09 4.13
N LEU A 18 -13.05 9.22 3.71
CA LEU A 18 -13.10 9.64 2.30
C LEU A 18 -12.33 8.66 1.40
N THR A 19 -11.12 8.26 1.81
CA THR A 19 -10.27 7.36 1.03
C THR A 19 -10.85 5.96 0.92
N VAL A 20 -11.33 5.44 2.04
CA VAL A 20 -12.01 4.15 2.14
C VAL A 20 -13.37 4.18 1.44
N GLY A 21 -14.16 5.23 1.67
CA GLY A 21 -15.51 5.38 1.14
C GLY A 21 -15.51 5.37 -0.39
N ALA A 22 -14.49 5.95 -1.01
CA ALA A 22 -14.29 5.86 -2.45
C ALA A 22 -14.12 4.41 -2.94
N SER A 23 -13.47 3.55 -2.16
CA SER A 23 -13.33 2.12 -2.50
C SER A 23 -14.67 1.38 -2.42
N LEU A 24 -15.56 1.73 -1.48
CA LEU A 24 -16.88 1.11 -1.32
C LEU A 24 -17.80 1.35 -2.52
N LEU A 25 -17.57 2.44 -3.28
CA LEU A 25 -18.29 2.69 -4.53
C LEU A 25 -18.03 1.62 -5.60
N LEU A 26 -16.95 0.84 -5.46
CA LEU A 26 -16.54 -0.20 -6.39
C LEU A 26 -17.18 -1.57 -6.07
N ILE A 27 -18.13 -1.66 -5.14
CA ILE A 27 -18.77 -2.92 -4.72
C ILE A 27 -19.36 -3.74 -5.88
N LYS A 28 -19.86 -3.05 -6.92
CA LYS A 28 -20.41 -3.72 -8.12
C LYS A 28 -19.33 -4.49 -8.89
N ASP A 29 -18.07 -4.08 -8.79
CA ASP A 29 -16.94 -4.73 -9.43
C ASP A 29 -16.32 -5.86 -8.59
N THR A 30 -16.70 -6.05 -7.32
CA THR A 30 -15.99 -6.98 -6.41
C THR A 30 -15.93 -8.40 -6.97
N LYS A 31 -17.05 -8.92 -7.49
CA LYS A 31 -17.09 -10.26 -8.12
C LYS A 31 -16.11 -10.38 -9.30
N LYS A 32 -16.01 -9.32 -10.11
CA LYS A 32 -15.07 -9.25 -11.23
C LYS A 32 -13.63 -9.20 -10.74
N ARG A 33 -13.31 -8.36 -9.74
CA ARG A 33 -11.97 -8.26 -9.15
C ARG A 33 -11.49 -9.60 -8.57
N LEU A 34 -12.38 -10.35 -7.92
CA LEU A 34 -12.07 -11.70 -7.42
C LEU A 34 -11.80 -12.69 -8.56
N SER A 35 -12.59 -12.64 -9.64
CA SER A 35 -12.32 -13.43 -10.85
C SER A 35 -10.97 -13.08 -11.48
N ASP A 36 -10.63 -11.79 -11.55
CA ASP A 36 -9.36 -11.30 -12.10
C ASP A 36 -8.16 -11.75 -11.24
N LEU A 37 -8.28 -11.77 -9.90
CA LEU A 37 -7.26 -12.38 -9.02
C LEU A 37 -7.06 -13.86 -9.34
N LYS A 38 -8.16 -14.60 -9.48
CA LYS A 38 -8.11 -16.03 -9.77
C LYS A 38 -7.41 -16.33 -11.10
N GLN A 39 -7.63 -15.49 -12.11
CA GLN A 39 -6.92 -15.60 -13.39
C GLN A 39 -5.41 -15.33 -13.23
N GLY A 40 -5.04 -14.38 -12.37
CA GLY A 40 -3.65 -13.99 -12.13
C GLY A 40 -2.85 -14.89 -11.17
N LEU A 41 -3.51 -15.80 -10.45
CA LEU A 41 -3.00 -16.51 -9.27
C LEU A 41 -1.59 -17.13 -9.45
N ARG A 42 -1.27 -17.64 -10.64
CA ARG A 42 0.03 -18.24 -10.97
C ARG A 42 1.23 -17.28 -10.83
N SER A 43 0.97 -15.97 -10.79
CA SER A 43 2.01 -14.94 -10.61
C SER A 43 2.21 -14.52 -9.16
N ILE A 44 1.40 -15.00 -8.21
CA ILE A 44 1.62 -14.77 -6.78
C ILE A 44 2.99 -15.29 -6.32
N LYS A 45 3.51 -16.33 -6.97
CA LYS A 45 4.86 -16.85 -6.70
C LYS A 45 5.99 -15.82 -6.89
N TYR A 46 5.73 -14.70 -7.56
CA TYR A 46 6.70 -13.61 -7.70
C TYR A 46 6.60 -12.55 -6.59
N ALA A 47 5.51 -12.54 -5.81
CA ALA A 47 5.30 -11.61 -4.70
C ALA A 47 6.43 -11.64 -3.66
N PRO A 48 7.07 -12.79 -3.33
CA PRO A 48 8.21 -12.82 -2.42
C PRO A 48 9.41 -11.97 -2.87
N PHE A 49 9.62 -11.74 -4.18
CA PHE A 49 10.69 -10.84 -4.64
C PHE A 49 10.40 -9.37 -4.30
N ALA A 50 9.15 -8.94 -4.53
CA ALA A 50 8.71 -7.60 -4.16
C ALA A 50 8.74 -7.40 -2.64
N PHE A 51 8.25 -8.39 -1.90
CA PHE A 51 8.28 -8.39 -0.43
C PHE A 51 9.72 -8.41 0.12
N GLY A 52 10.62 -9.17 -0.51
CA GLY A 52 12.03 -9.20 -0.14
C GLY A 52 12.70 -7.82 -0.24
N ILE A 53 12.36 -7.02 -1.26
CA ILE A 53 12.83 -5.62 -1.37
C ILE A 53 12.37 -4.80 -0.16
N VAL A 54 11.11 -4.96 0.27
CA VAL A 54 10.58 -4.28 1.46
C VAL A 54 11.34 -4.69 2.72
N ILE A 55 11.60 -5.98 2.92
CA ILE A 55 12.31 -6.49 4.09
C ILE A 55 13.76 -6.02 4.14
N VAL A 56 14.47 -6.07 3.00
CA VAL A 56 15.86 -5.56 2.91
C VAL A 56 15.90 -4.07 3.26
N TYR A 57 14.97 -3.29 2.72
CA TYR A 57 14.83 -1.88 3.06
C TYR A 57 14.55 -1.67 4.56
N ALA A 58 13.57 -2.39 5.11
CA ALA A 58 13.16 -2.28 6.51
C ALA A 58 14.30 -2.59 7.48
N ILE A 59 15.10 -3.62 7.21
CA ILE A 59 16.17 -4.07 8.12
C ILE A 59 17.46 -3.24 7.97
N LEU A 60 17.83 -2.87 6.74
CA LEU A 60 19.16 -2.29 6.48
C LEU A 60 19.17 -0.77 6.34
N LEU A 61 18.06 -0.18 5.89
CA LEU A 61 18.05 1.20 5.42
C LEU A 61 17.06 2.09 6.18
N PHE A 62 15.99 1.54 6.73
CA PHE A 62 14.93 2.31 7.38
C PHE A 62 15.47 3.21 8.47
N ASP A 63 16.11 2.66 9.51
CA ASP A 63 16.59 3.43 10.66
C ASP A 63 17.56 4.54 10.26
N PHE A 64 18.47 4.25 9.33
CA PHE A 64 19.41 5.24 8.83
C PHE A 64 18.70 6.38 8.09
N LEU A 65 17.78 6.06 7.17
CA LEU A 65 17.10 7.06 6.35
C LEU A 65 16.06 7.87 7.13
N ASP A 66 15.50 7.29 8.20
CA ASP A 66 14.55 7.97 9.07
C ASP A 66 15.19 9.14 9.83
N THR A 67 16.50 9.08 10.08
CA THR A 67 17.24 10.19 10.72
C THR A 67 17.40 11.41 9.82
N ILE A 68 17.12 11.31 8.51
CA ILE A 68 17.32 12.38 7.54
C ILE A 68 16.00 13.17 7.38
N PRO A 69 15.91 14.44 7.86
CA PRO A 69 14.64 15.13 8.03
C PRO A 69 13.80 15.26 6.75
N PHE A 70 14.42 15.62 5.63
CA PHE A 70 13.70 15.80 4.36
C PHE A 70 13.22 14.48 3.74
N LEU A 71 13.86 13.35 4.08
CA LEU A 71 13.45 12.04 3.62
C LEU A 71 12.32 11.45 4.48
N ASN A 72 12.32 11.77 5.79
CA ASN A 72 11.32 11.33 6.76
C ASN A 72 9.96 12.06 6.57
N TRP A 73 9.96 13.18 5.86
CA TRP A 73 8.75 13.94 5.58
C TRP A 73 7.67 13.12 4.87
N SER A 74 6.40 13.34 5.22
CA SER A 74 5.22 12.82 4.52
C SER A 74 4.10 13.87 4.58
N TRP A 75 3.13 13.82 3.66
CA TRP A 75 2.07 14.83 3.62
C TRP A 75 1.15 14.78 4.84
N LEU A 76 0.76 13.58 5.26
CA LEU A 76 -0.25 13.37 6.30
C LEU A 76 0.34 13.12 7.69
N GLY A 77 1.66 12.96 7.82
CA GLY A 77 2.31 12.54 9.08
C GLY A 77 1.97 11.11 9.54
N TYR A 78 0.97 10.48 8.91
CA TYR A 78 0.39 9.21 9.28
C TYR A 78 0.04 8.38 8.03
N ASN A 79 0.28 7.07 8.07
CA ASN A 79 0.00 6.16 6.96
C ASN A 79 -1.41 5.58 7.06
N ILE A 80 -2.28 5.97 6.12
CA ILE A 80 -3.68 5.57 6.05
C ILE A 80 -3.95 4.06 6.04
N ALA A 81 -2.97 3.25 5.66
CA ALA A 81 -3.13 1.80 5.61
C ALA A 81 -3.30 1.17 7.01
N PHE A 82 -2.90 1.87 8.09
CA PHE A 82 -3.00 1.33 9.45
C PHE A 82 -4.34 1.60 10.14
N GLY A 83 -5.22 2.40 9.56
CA GLY A 83 -6.45 2.86 10.19
C GLY A 83 -6.24 3.86 11.36
N PRO A 84 -7.21 4.75 11.62
CA PRO A 84 -7.03 5.93 12.48
C PRO A 84 -6.59 5.63 13.92
N PHE A 85 -6.71 4.39 14.38
CA PHE A 85 -6.42 3.98 15.76
C PHE A 85 -5.17 3.10 15.90
N ALA A 86 -4.24 3.16 14.94
CA ALA A 86 -3.04 2.32 14.92
C ALA A 86 -2.16 2.45 16.20
N GLU A 87 -2.16 3.62 16.82
CA GLU A 87 -1.47 3.91 18.08
C GLU A 87 -2.01 3.14 19.29
N GLN A 88 -3.24 2.61 19.21
CA GLN A 88 -3.85 1.76 20.24
C GLN A 88 -3.35 0.31 20.17
N GLY A 89 -2.30 0.05 19.40
CA GLY A 89 -1.73 -1.27 19.18
C GLY A 89 -2.64 -2.17 18.34
N ILE A 90 -2.49 -3.49 18.49
CA ILE A 90 -3.14 -4.47 17.61
C ILE A 90 -4.67 -4.35 17.58
N TRP A 91 -5.28 -4.00 18.72
CA TRP A 91 -6.73 -3.87 18.86
C TRP A 91 -7.30 -2.66 18.11
N GLY A 92 -6.50 -1.62 17.90
CA GLY A 92 -6.88 -0.48 17.07
C GLY A 92 -6.85 -0.78 15.57
N ILE A 93 -6.09 -1.80 15.14
CA ILE A 93 -5.92 -2.14 13.71
C ILE A 93 -6.90 -3.24 13.28
N ILE A 94 -7.12 -4.26 14.13
CA ILE A 94 -7.95 -5.44 13.80
C ILE A 94 -9.30 -5.10 13.15
N PRO A 95 -10.08 -4.13 13.66
CA PRO A 95 -11.38 -3.79 13.08
C PRO A 95 -11.31 -3.33 11.62
N PHE A 96 -10.16 -2.81 11.18
CA PHE A 96 -9.96 -2.28 9.84
C PHE A 96 -9.39 -3.31 8.84
N ILE A 97 -8.97 -4.50 9.29
CA ILE A 97 -8.44 -5.54 8.40
C ILE A 97 -9.41 -5.89 7.26
N PRO A 98 -10.71 -6.15 7.50
CA PRO A 98 -11.62 -6.52 6.41
C PRO A 98 -11.72 -5.41 5.36
N LEU A 99 -11.67 -4.16 5.82
CA LEU A 99 -11.72 -2.97 4.98
C LEU A 99 -10.43 -2.82 4.17
N LEU A 100 -9.28 -3.05 4.78
CA LEU A 100 -7.98 -3.01 4.12
C LEU A 100 -7.87 -4.10 3.04
N VAL A 101 -8.31 -5.32 3.34
CA VAL A 101 -8.37 -6.41 2.36
C VAL A 101 -9.31 -6.06 1.21
N TYR A 102 -10.47 -5.49 1.51
CA TYR A 102 -11.41 -5.00 0.50
C TYR A 102 -10.76 -3.92 -0.38
N MET A 103 -10.08 -2.94 0.23
CA MET A 103 -9.32 -1.93 -0.50
C MET A 103 -8.27 -2.56 -1.41
N PHE A 104 -7.50 -3.55 -0.96
CA PHE A 104 -6.51 -4.22 -1.79
C PHE A 104 -7.14 -4.94 -3.00
N ILE A 105 -8.31 -5.55 -2.85
CA ILE A 105 -9.03 -6.18 -3.98
C ILE A 105 -9.37 -5.15 -5.07
N HIS A 106 -9.64 -3.91 -4.69
CA HIS A 106 -10.09 -2.88 -5.63
C HIS A 106 -8.95 -1.97 -6.11
N ILE A 107 -8.24 -1.36 -5.18
CA ILE A 107 -7.19 -0.37 -5.43
C ILE A 107 -6.01 -0.99 -6.14
N ASN A 108 -5.52 -2.17 -5.73
CA ASN A 108 -4.39 -2.78 -6.43
C ASN A 108 -4.70 -3.02 -7.91
N TYR A 109 -5.93 -3.44 -8.26
CA TYR A 109 -6.31 -3.58 -9.67
C TYR A 109 -6.27 -2.22 -10.40
N VAL A 110 -6.85 -1.18 -9.80
CA VAL A 110 -6.88 0.18 -10.34
C VAL A 110 -5.45 0.70 -10.54
N GLU A 111 -4.58 0.48 -9.57
CA GLU A 111 -3.18 0.88 -9.65
C GLU A 111 -2.46 0.17 -10.79
N GLU A 112 -2.66 -1.15 -10.94
CA GLU A 112 -2.08 -1.88 -12.05
C GLU A 112 -2.64 -1.42 -13.40
N PHE A 113 -3.94 -1.09 -13.46
CA PHE A 113 -4.60 -0.61 -14.67
C PHE A 113 -4.04 0.74 -15.13
N TYR A 114 -3.86 1.71 -14.23
CA TYR A 114 -3.42 3.05 -14.60
C TYR A 114 -1.90 3.20 -14.65
N PHE A 115 -1.18 2.64 -13.67
CA PHE A 115 0.22 3.02 -13.43
C PHE A 115 1.26 2.10 -14.07
N ARG A 116 0.88 0.92 -14.57
CA ARG A 116 1.84 0.01 -15.23
C ARG A 116 1.96 0.21 -16.74
N LYS A 117 1.13 1.08 -17.32
CA LYS A 117 1.13 1.39 -18.76
C LYS A 117 2.49 1.91 -19.25
N SER A 118 3.25 2.62 -18.42
CA SER A 118 4.59 3.10 -18.79
C SER A 118 5.53 3.20 -17.60
N LYS A 119 6.84 3.24 -17.88
CA LYS A 119 7.87 3.44 -16.84
C LYS A 119 7.69 4.78 -16.10
N LYS A 120 7.25 5.83 -16.80
CA LYS A 120 6.95 7.14 -16.20
C LYS A 120 5.81 7.03 -15.18
N MET A 121 4.75 6.28 -15.52
CA MET A 121 3.62 6.10 -14.60
C MET A 121 3.97 5.28 -13.36
N VAL A 122 4.97 4.40 -13.42
CA VAL A 122 5.52 3.73 -12.23
C VAL A 122 6.12 4.74 -11.25
N LEU A 123 6.84 5.74 -11.77
CA LEU A 123 7.40 6.81 -10.93
C LEU A 123 6.29 7.68 -10.32
N VAL A 124 5.27 8.04 -11.11
CA VAL A 124 4.10 8.78 -10.61
C VAL A 124 3.40 8.01 -9.50
N TRP A 125 3.19 6.70 -9.68
CA TRP A 125 2.64 5.82 -8.66
C TRP A 125 3.49 5.80 -7.39
N ALA A 126 4.81 5.72 -7.49
CA ALA A 126 5.66 5.75 -6.31
C ALA A 126 5.54 7.09 -5.55
N LEU A 127 5.54 8.21 -6.27
CA LEU A 127 5.51 9.54 -5.66
C LEU A 127 4.13 9.91 -5.07
N ILE A 128 3.02 9.42 -5.65
CA ILE A 128 1.68 9.72 -5.09
C ILE A 128 1.49 9.11 -3.69
N HIS A 129 2.25 8.07 -3.34
CA HIS A 129 2.23 7.51 -1.99
C HIS A 129 2.66 8.53 -0.93
N ILE A 130 3.46 9.54 -1.28
CA ILE A 130 3.83 10.63 -0.36
C ILE A 130 2.58 11.42 0.06
N ALA A 131 1.66 11.67 -0.88
CA ALA A 131 0.37 12.30 -0.59
C ALA A 131 -0.54 11.40 0.26
N MET A 132 -0.32 10.09 0.24
CA MET A 132 -1.03 9.11 1.09
C MET A 132 -0.40 8.95 2.48
N GLY A 133 0.57 9.79 2.86
CA GLY A 133 1.23 9.75 4.16
C GLY A 133 2.42 8.79 4.25
N ILE A 134 2.91 8.27 3.12
CA ILE A 134 4.14 7.49 3.08
C ILE A 134 5.35 8.42 3.06
N LYS A 135 6.37 8.14 3.88
CA LYS A 135 7.61 8.92 3.94
C LYS A 135 8.32 8.95 2.57
N VAL A 136 9.00 10.05 2.24
CA VAL A 136 9.70 10.22 0.95
C VAL A 136 10.66 9.06 0.69
N HIS A 137 11.49 8.67 1.66
CA HIS A 137 12.40 7.54 1.46
C HIS A 137 11.64 6.25 1.14
N THR A 138 10.58 5.92 1.89
CA THR A 138 9.75 4.74 1.61
C THR A 138 9.15 4.79 0.20
N ALA A 139 8.65 5.94 -0.24
CA ALA A 139 8.12 6.13 -1.59
C ALA A 139 9.19 5.87 -2.68
N LEU A 140 10.44 6.29 -2.45
CA LEU A 140 11.55 5.98 -3.37
C LEU A 140 11.83 4.47 -3.44
N PHE A 141 11.72 3.74 -2.34
CA PHE A 141 11.86 2.27 -2.35
C PHE A 141 10.71 1.54 -3.03
N LEU A 142 9.55 2.18 -3.19
CA LEU A 142 8.47 1.60 -4.00
C LEU A 142 8.84 1.54 -5.49
N ILE A 143 9.77 2.38 -5.98
CA ILE A 143 10.16 2.40 -7.40
C ILE A 143 10.61 1.03 -7.93
N PRO A 144 11.62 0.35 -7.35
CA PRO A 144 12.03 -0.98 -7.81
C PRO A 144 10.90 -2.02 -7.74
N ILE A 145 10.04 -1.95 -6.72
CA ILE A 145 8.86 -2.81 -6.57
C ILE A 145 7.86 -2.56 -7.71
N GLY A 146 7.57 -1.30 -8.00
CA GLY A 146 6.68 -0.89 -9.09
C GLY A 146 7.21 -1.31 -10.46
N PHE A 147 8.53 -1.32 -10.66
CA PHE A 147 9.15 -1.86 -11.87
C PHE A 147 9.02 -3.38 -11.97
N LEU A 148 9.10 -4.09 -10.85
CA LEU A 148 8.88 -5.54 -10.83
C LEU A 148 7.43 -5.89 -11.16
N PHE A 149 6.46 -5.17 -10.60
CA PHE A 149 5.06 -5.30 -11.01
C PHE A 149 4.90 -4.99 -12.50
N LYS A 150 5.47 -3.88 -12.99
CA LYS A 150 5.45 -3.55 -14.41
C LYS A 150 6.05 -4.65 -15.28
N TYR A 151 7.14 -5.28 -14.87
CA TYR A 151 7.72 -6.40 -15.62
C TYR A 151 6.73 -7.56 -15.77
N VAL A 152 6.01 -7.91 -14.69
CA VAL A 152 4.95 -8.94 -14.76
C VAL A 152 3.78 -8.47 -15.61
N TYR A 153 3.38 -7.20 -15.50
CA TYR A 153 2.35 -6.60 -16.35
C TYR A 153 2.69 -6.70 -17.83
N ASP A 154 3.91 -6.32 -18.24
CA ASP A 154 4.34 -6.32 -19.63
C ASP A 154 4.46 -7.75 -20.19
N LYS A 155 4.77 -8.75 -19.36
CA LYS A 155 4.97 -10.14 -19.78
C LYS A 155 3.71 -11.00 -19.72
N LYS A 156 2.79 -10.71 -18.80
CA LYS A 156 1.66 -11.58 -18.46
C LYS A 156 0.33 -10.86 -18.41
N GLY A 157 0.32 -9.54 -18.49
CA GLY A 157 -0.88 -8.73 -18.46
C GLY A 157 -1.34 -8.36 -17.05
N ILE A 158 -2.38 -7.53 -17.02
CA ILE A 158 -2.89 -6.86 -15.82
C ILE A 158 -3.26 -7.82 -14.70
N ASN A 159 -4.00 -8.90 -14.97
CA ASN A 159 -4.51 -9.80 -13.93
C ASN A 159 -3.37 -10.48 -13.16
N HIS A 160 -2.27 -10.80 -13.85
CA HIS A 160 -1.09 -11.38 -13.23
C HIS A 160 -0.29 -10.38 -12.38
N SER A 161 -0.15 -9.14 -12.86
CA SER A 161 0.49 -8.08 -12.09
C SER A 161 -0.33 -7.73 -10.84
N TYR A 162 -1.65 -7.65 -11.02
CA TYR A 162 -2.61 -7.40 -9.95
C TYR A 162 -2.57 -8.47 -8.87
N ALA A 163 -2.60 -9.75 -9.24
CA ALA A 163 -2.51 -10.84 -8.27
C ALA A 163 -1.18 -10.83 -7.51
N MET A 164 -0.07 -10.54 -8.19
CA MET A 164 1.23 -10.38 -7.55
C MET A 164 1.21 -9.22 -6.55
N HIS A 165 0.74 -8.05 -6.97
CA HIS A 165 0.67 -6.86 -6.13
C HIS A 165 -0.22 -7.08 -4.90
N PHE A 166 -1.42 -7.65 -5.10
CA PHE A 166 -2.31 -8.03 -4.02
C PHE A 166 -1.61 -8.93 -3.00
N ALA A 167 -0.94 -9.99 -3.47
CA ALA A 167 -0.21 -10.88 -2.58
C ALA A 167 0.94 -10.19 -1.84
N THR A 168 1.70 -9.30 -2.50
CA THR A 168 2.74 -8.50 -1.83
C THR A 168 2.14 -7.66 -0.70
N ASN A 169 1.02 -6.99 -0.93
CA ASN A 169 0.37 -6.17 0.11
C ASN A 169 -0.16 -7.02 1.27
N ILE A 170 -0.71 -8.21 0.99
CA ILE A 170 -1.11 -9.16 2.04
C ILE A 170 0.11 -9.60 2.86
N MET A 171 1.24 -9.92 2.23
CA MET A 171 2.47 -10.29 2.94
C MET A 171 2.97 -9.15 3.85
N ILE A 172 2.96 -7.90 3.36
CA ILE A 172 3.34 -6.71 4.15
C ILE A 172 2.43 -6.58 5.38
N VAL A 173 1.11 -6.67 5.19
CA VAL A 173 0.14 -6.58 6.30
C VAL A 173 0.34 -7.72 7.30
N MET A 174 0.53 -8.96 6.84
CA MET A 174 0.80 -10.09 7.72
C MET A 174 2.09 -9.88 8.54
N SER A 175 3.15 -9.35 7.93
CA SER A 175 4.39 -9.06 8.64
C SER A 175 4.24 -7.95 9.67
N LEU A 176 3.47 -6.91 9.37
CA LEU A 176 3.13 -5.87 10.33
C LEU A 176 2.34 -6.45 11.52
N PHE A 177 1.40 -7.37 11.29
CA PHE A 177 0.71 -8.03 12.38
C PHE A 177 1.65 -8.82 13.29
N LEU A 178 2.64 -9.50 12.71
CA LEU A 178 3.62 -10.25 13.49
C LEU A 178 4.45 -9.34 14.41
N THR A 179 4.69 -8.07 14.04
CA THR A 179 5.40 -7.13 14.91
C THR A 179 4.57 -6.62 16.09
N PHE A 180 3.25 -6.77 16.07
CA PHE A 180 2.37 -6.39 17.19
C PHE A 180 2.08 -7.54 18.16
N VAL A 181 2.40 -8.78 17.77
CA VAL A 181 2.21 -9.99 18.60
C VAL A 181 3.51 -10.38 19.31
N SER A 182 4.66 -9.92 18.81
CA SER A 182 6.00 -10.07 19.41
C SER A 182 6.29 -9.00 20.45
#